data_AF-A0A931WWX8-F1
#
_entry.id   AF-A0A931WWX8-F1
#
_cell.length_a   1.000
_cell.length_b   1.000
_cell.length_c   1.000
_cell.angle_alpha   90.00
_cell.angle_beta   90.00
_cell.angle_gamma   90.00
#
_symmetry.space_group_name_H-M   'P 1'
#
loop_
_entity.id
_entity.type
_entity.pdbx_description
1 polymer ?
#
loop_
_entity_poly.entity_id
_entity_poly.type
_entity_poly.pdbx_seq_one_letter_code
_entity_poly.pdbx_strand_id
1 'polypeptide(L)'
;MKRQNWHWDINLSYGKIKEILKREDDPRFPRLAGALLSRVPEPAEVFGLISPAAFCRRYRAIEREILSDEWTREKAAFWKATCLRLSRELRERGEKIRKPGKIKLDDFDRTLVSKIKQCRKNALLSQKELAQWMGLSQQYISGVETGRERVTIDFLKRLAGMTHQPIEIVFQTNYSPEIRRSGRGRPGSRGRGRGG
;
A
#
# COMPACT_ATOMS: atom_id res chain seq x y z
N MET A 1 -35.43 12.11 17.72
CA MET A 1 -34.48 11.39 16.84
C MET A 1 -34.46 9.91 17.21
N LYS A 2 -35.03 9.04 16.36
CA LYS A 2 -34.99 7.59 16.58
C LYS A 2 -33.56 7.11 16.30
N ARG A 3 -32.78 6.79 17.34
CA ARG A 3 -31.46 6.17 17.17
C ARG A 3 -31.67 4.78 16.58
N GLN A 4 -31.43 4.60 15.28
CA GLN A 4 -31.45 3.29 14.66
C GLN A 4 -30.43 2.39 15.35
N ASN A 5 -30.90 1.28 15.91
CA ASN A 5 -30.06 0.29 16.58
C ASN A 5 -29.32 -0.56 15.53
N TRP A 6 -28.52 0.05 14.66
CA TRP A 6 -27.88 -0.62 13.51
C TRP A 6 -26.83 -1.68 13.89
N HIS A 7 -26.43 -1.72 15.16
CA HIS A 7 -25.37 -2.55 15.72
C HIS A 7 -25.90 -3.72 16.57
N TRP A 8 -27.19 -4.07 16.43
CA TRP A 8 -27.86 -5.09 17.25
C TRP A 8 -27.25 -6.50 17.15
N ASP A 9 -26.61 -6.83 16.01
CA ASP A 9 -25.94 -8.11 15.75
C ASP A 9 -24.42 -8.05 16.02
N ILE A 10 -23.92 -6.91 16.48
CA ILE A 10 -22.51 -6.69 16.77
C ILE A 10 -22.30 -6.96 18.25
N ASN A 11 -21.49 -7.98 18.56
CA ASN A 11 -21.12 -8.33 19.94
C ASN A 11 -20.09 -7.33 20.53
N LEU A 12 -20.40 -6.03 20.50
CA LEU A 12 -19.62 -4.92 21.05
C LEU A 12 -20.57 -3.84 21.55
N SER A 13 -20.19 -3.18 22.66
CA SER A 13 -20.93 -2.02 23.14
C SER A 13 -20.83 -0.85 22.15
N TYR A 14 -21.89 -0.04 22.06
CA TYR A 14 -21.92 1.14 21.20
C TYR A 14 -20.74 2.10 21.44
N GLY A 15 -20.33 2.27 22.70
CA GLY A 15 -19.15 3.05 23.07
C GLY A 15 -17.87 2.48 22.45
N LYS A 16 -17.69 1.16 22.50
CA LYS A 16 -16.52 0.50 21.88
C LYS A 16 -16.53 0.61 20.36
N ILE A 17 -17.70 0.49 19.74
CA ILE A 17 -17.88 0.68 18.29
C ILE A 17 -17.46 2.09 17.88
N LYS A 18 -17.90 3.12 18.62
CA LYS A 18 -17.48 4.51 18.38
C LYS A 18 -15.96 4.68 18.43
N GLU A 19 -15.31 4.10 19.44
CA GLU A 19 -13.86 4.21 19.58
C GLU A 19 -13.10 3.52 18.44
N ILE A 20 -13.62 2.40 17.92
CA ILE A 20 -13.03 1.72 16.76
C ILE A 20 -13.26 2.55 15.48
N LEU A 21 -14.47 3.09 15.28
CA LEU A 21 -14.81 3.90 14.10
C LEU A 21 -14.07 5.25 14.04
N LYS A 22 -13.50 5.73 15.16
CA LYS A 22 -12.57 6.87 15.16
C LYS A 22 -11.17 6.50 14.65
N ARG A 23 -10.80 5.22 14.67
CA ARG A 23 -9.44 4.72 14.40
C ARG A 23 -9.39 3.97 13.07
N GLU A 24 -9.04 4.68 12.01
CA GLU A 24 -8.99 4.12 10.64
C GLU A 24 -7.96 2.97 10.46
N ASP A 25 -7.00 2.88 11.38
CA ASP A 25 -5.93 1.90 11.47
C ASP A 25 -6.36 0.62 12.19
N ASP A 26 -7.47 0.60 12.92
CA ASP A 26 -7.97 -0.59 13.59
C ASP A 26 -8.39 -1.65 12.54
N PRO A 27 -7.92 -2.91 12.65
CA PRO A 27 -8.28 -3.98 11.71
C PRO A 27 -9.78 -4.21 11.56
N ARG A 28 -10.57 -3.91 12.61
CA ARG A 28 -12.03 -4.09 12.61
C ARG A 28 -12.79 -2.92 11.98
N PHE A 29 -12.11 -1.81 11.72
CA PHE A 29 -12.72 -0.61 11.16
C PHE A 29 -13.52 -0.89 9.88
N PRO A 30 -13.00 -1.60 8.85
CA PRO A 30 -13.74 -1.81 7.61
C PRO A 30 -15.04 -2.57 7.81
N ARG A 31 -15.03 -3.61 8.66
CA ARG A 31 -16.21 -4.43 8.97
C ARG A 31 -17.30 -3.62 9.67
N LEU A 32 -16.93 -2.86 10.70
CA LEU A 32 -17.89 -2.03 11.43
C LEU A 32 -18.42 -0.87 10.58
N ALA A 33 -17.56 -0.25 9.77
CA ALA A 33 -17.97 0.78 8.83
C ALA A 33 -18.88 0.20 7.74
N GLY A 34 -18.58 -0.99 7.22
CA GLY A 34 -19.44 -1.69 6.25
C GLY A 34 -20.83 -1.94 6.82
N ALA A 35 -20.92 -2.49 8.03
CA ALA A 35 -22.18 -2.70 8.74
C ALA A 35 -22.96 -1.39 8.95
N LEU A 36 -22.27 -0.31 9.35
CA LEU A 36 -22.86 1.02 9.49
C LEU A 36 -23.46 1.50 8.17
N LEU A 37 -22.69 1.46 7.09
CA LEU A 37 -23.10 1.95 5.77
C LEU A 37 -24.19 1.10 5.11
N SER A 38 -24.18 -0.22 5.37
CA SER A 38 -25.23 -1.13 4.88
C SER A 38 -26.57 -0.89 5.55
N ARG A 39 -26.62 -0.22 6.71
CA ARG A 39 -27.84 -0.12 7.54
C ARG A 39 -28.33 1.30 7.73
N VAL A 40 -27.42 2.28 7.73
CA VAL A 40 -27.73 3.70 7.90
C VAL A 40 -27.61 4.37 6.53
N PRO A 41 -28.72 4.83 5.91
CA PRO A 41 -28.67 5.49 4.61
C PRO A 41 -28.25 6.97 4.70
N GLU A 42 -28.40 7.59 5.87
CA GLU A 42 -28.22 9.03 6.07
C GLU A 42 -26.72 9.40 6.25
N PRO A 43 -26.12 10.16 5.33
CA PRO A 43 -24.72 10.57 5.43
C PRO A 43 -24.38 11.36 6.70
N ALA A 44 -25.28 12.21 7.18
CA ALA A 44 -25.03 12.99 8.39
C ALA A 44 -24.83 12.10 9.62
N GLU A 45 -25.58 11.00 9.73
CA GLU A 45 -25.46 10.05 10.83
C GLU A 45 -24.17 9.21 10.73
N VAL A 46 -23.81 8.79 9.51
CA VAL A 46 -22.57 8.05 9.25
C VAL A 46 -21.34 8.90 9.57
N PHE A 47 -21.27 10.12 9.04
CA PHE A 47 -20.12 11.01 9.25
C PHE A 47 -20.07 11.64 10.65
N GLY A 48 -21.11 11.45 11.47
CA GLY A 48 -21.04 11.67 12.91
C GLY A 48 -20.22 10.62 13.66
N LEU A 49 -19.92 9.46 13.04
CA LEU A 49 -19.18 8.34 13.64
C LEU A 49 -17.81 8.08 12.98
N ILE A 50 -17.71 8.29 11.67
CA ILE A 50 -16.45 8.14 10.90
C ILE A 50 -16.06 9.46 10.25
N SER A 51 -14.77 9.79 10.20
CA SER A 51 -14.35 10.99 9.48
C SER A 51 -14.46 10.79 7.96
N PRO A 52 -14.83 11.83 7.18
CA PRO A 52 -14.88 11.75 5.72
C PRO A 52 -13.56 11.27 5.09
N ALA A 53 -12.42 11.71 5.65
CA ALA A 53 -11.11 11.32 5.18
C ALA A 53 -10.79 9.82 5.45
N ALA A 54 -11.15 9.31 6.64
CA ALA A 54 -11.00 7.88 6.98
C ALA A 54 -11.89 7.00 6.10
N PHE A 55 -13.13 7.42 5.88
CA PHE A 55 -14.07 6.77 4.97
C PHE A 55 -13.46 6.64 3.57
N CYS A 56 -13.02 7.73 2.96
CA CYS A 56 -12.42 7.69 1.62
C CYS A 56 -11.11 6.86 1.58
N ARG A 57 -10.26 6.96 2.61
CA ARG A 57 -9.00 6.20 2.70
C ARG A 57 -9.21 4.69 2.74
N ARG A 58 -10.26 4.24 3.43
CA ARG A 58 -10.56 2.82 3.66
C ARG A 58 -11.70 2.30 2.78
N TYR A 59 -12.23 3.12 1.87
CA TYR A 59 -13.44 2.80 1.11
C TYR A 59 -13.38 1.46 0.40
N ARG A 60 -12.26 1.09 -0.23
CA ARG A 60 -12.11 -0.22 -0.89
C ARG A 60 -12.26 -1.41 0.06
N ALA A 61 -11.83 -1.26 1.30
CA ALA A 61 -12.01 -2.31 2.31
C ALA A 61 -13.48 -2.35 2.77
N ILE A 62 -14.08 -1.18 3.01
CA ILE A 62 -15.49 -1.04 3.40
C ILE A 62 -16.42 -1.57 2.30
N GLU A 63 -16.17 -1.21 1.03
CA GLU A 63 -16.93 -1.62 -0.15
C GLU A 63 -17.00 -3.15 -0.25
N ARG A 64 -15.92 -3.87 0.06
CA ARG A 64 -15.93 -5.34 0.11
C ARG A 64 -16.84 -5.90 1.20
N GLU A 65 -16.90 -5.25 2.36
CA GLU A 65 -17.79 -5.64 3.46
C GLU A 65 -19.26 -5.30 3.16
N ILE A 66 -19.52 -4.25 2.37
CA ILE A 66 -20.88 -3.95 1.91
C ILE A 66 -21.28 -4.99 0.86
N LEU A 67 -20.42 -5.25 -0.13
CA LEU A 67 -20.71 -6.16 -1.26
C LEU A 67 -20.73 -7.66 -0.90
N SER A 68 -20.39 -8.03 0.33
CA SER A 68 -20.49 -9.43 0.77
C SER A 68 -21.93 -9.93 0.88
N ASP A 69 -22.91 -9.02 0.86
CA ASP A 69 -24.35 -9.30 0.83
C ASP A 69 -24.93 -8.82 -0.52
N GLU A 70 -25.84 -9.59 -1.11
CA GLU A 70 -26.46 -9.26 -2.39
C GLU A 70 -27.48 -8.12 -2.25
N TRP A 71 -28.12 -8.01 -1.09
CA TRP A 71 -29.17 -7.03 -0.79
C TRP A 71 -28.66 -5.61 -0.52
N THR A 72 -27.34 -5.42 -0.48
CA THR A 72 -26.67 -4.14 -0.16
C THR A 72 -26.00 -3.50 -1.39
N ARG A 73 -26.11 -4.10 -2.59
CA ARG A 73 -25.48 -3.60 -3.83
C ARG A 73 -25.90 -2.18 -4.19
N GLU A 74 -27.17 -1.83 -4.04
CA GLU A 74 -27.66 -0.46 -4.29
C GLU A 74 -27.05 0.56 -3.31
N LYS A 75 -26.91 0.16 -2.04
CA LYS A 75 -26.25 0.98 -1.02
C LYS A 75 -24.76 1.14 -1.31
N ALA A 76 -24.10 0.10 -1.80
CA ALA A 76 -22.71 0.18 -2.23
C ALA A 76 -22.53 1.19 -3.37
N ALA A 77 -23.45 1.22 -4.34
CA ALA A 77 -23.43 2.20 -5.42
C ALA A 77 -23.59 3.64 -4.90
N PHE A 78 -24.56 3.88 -4.01
CA PHE A 78 -24.75 5.17 -3.34
C PHE A 78 -23.48 5.63 -2.60
N TRP A 79 -22.92 4.77 -1.74
CA TRP A 79 -21.72 5.10 -0.97
C TRP A 79 -20.49 5.29 -1.84
N LYS A 80 -20.42 4.62 -2.99
CA LYS A 80 -19.35 4.82 -3.98
C LYS A 80 -19.42 6.23 -4.57
N ALA A 81 -20.62 6.68 -4.95
CA ALA A 81 -20.83 8.04 -5.43
C ALA A 81 -20.47 9.08 -4.36
N THR A 82 -20.90 8.86 -3.10
CA THR A 82 -20.54 9.72 -1.96
C THR A 82 -19.03 9.75 -1.71
N CYS A 83 -18.34 8.61 -1.78
CA CYS A 83 -16.89 8.53 -1.65
C CYS A 83 -16.16 9.30 -2.75
N LEU A 84 -16.62 9.21 -3.99
CA LEU A 84 -16.04 9.94 -5.13
C LEU A 84 -16.20 11.45 -4.94
N ARG A 85 -17.39 11.91 -4.55
CA ARG A 85 -17.68 13.33 -4.27
C ARG A 85 -16.79 13.87 -3.15
N LEU A 86 -16.78 13.21 -1.98
CA LEU A 86 -15.96 13.62 -0.84
C LEU A 86 -14.47 13.58 -1.17
N SER A 87 -14.04 12.61 -1.97
CA SER A 87 -12.64 12.52 -2.36
C SER A 87 -12.17 13.71 -3.19
N ARG A 88 -13.08 14.31 -3.97
CA ARG A 88 -12.81 15.52 -4.73
C ARG A 88 -12.70 16.73 -3.80
N GLU A 89 -13.70 16.94 -2.95
CA GLU A 89 -13.75 18.05 -2.00
C GLU A 89 -12.53 18.07 -1.06
N LEU A 90 -12.14 16.90 -0.54
CA LEU A 90 -10.96 16.76 0.32
C LEU A 90 -9.66 17.10 -0.42
N ARG A 91 -9.53 16.72 -1.69
CA ARG A 91 -8.35 17.08 -2.51
C ARG A 91 -8.28 18.57 -2.79
N GLU A 92 -9.42 19.21 -3.05
CA GLU A 92 -9.52 20.66 -3.25
C GLU A 92 -9.12 21.44 -1.97
N ARG A 93 -9.43 20.87 -0.80
CA ARG A 93 -8.97 21.39 0.52
C ARG A 93 -7.51 21.06 0.85
N GLY A 94 -6.79 20.37 -0.03
CA GLY A 94 -5.40 19.99 0.17
C GLY A 94 -5.18 18.73 1.03
N GLU A 95 -6.24 18.00 1.41
CA GLU A 95 -6.12 16.76 2.18
C GLU A 95 -5.71 15.57 1.30
N LYS A 96 -4.60 14.91 1.67
CA LYS A 96 -4.08 13.74 0.95
C LYS A 96 -4.83 12.47 1.36
N ILE A 97 -5.70 11.97 0.48
CA ILE A 97 -6.49 10.74 0.68
C ILE A 97 -5.67 9.47 0.48
N ARG A 98 -4.53 9.51 -0.23
CA ARG A 98 -3.63 8.36 -0.32
C ARG A 98 -2.39 8.63 0.52
N LYS A 99 -2.14 7.81 1.53
CA LYS A 99 -0.79 7.71 2.10
C LYS A 99 0.10 7.16 0.98
N PRO A 100 1.15 7.87 0.51
CA PRO A 100 2.17 7.20 -0.29
C PRO A 100 2.74 6.08 0.60
N GLY A 101 2.73 4.84 0.11
CA GLY A 101 3.39 3.76 0.82
C GLY A 101 4.84 4.18 1.07
N LYS A 102 5.28 4.19 2.32
CA LYS A 102 6.70 4.40 2.64
C LYS A 102 7.42 3.11 2.24
N ILE A 103 7.93 3.04 1.01
CA ILE A 103 8.83 1.96 0.63
C ILE A 103 10.17 2.23 1.32
N LYS A 104 10.65 1.28 2.11
CA LYS A 104 12.02 1.30 2.63
C LYS A 104 12.93 0.90 1.47
N LEU A 105 13.54 1.90 0.83
CA LEU A 105 14.57 1.74 -0.19
C LEU A 105 15.84 1.16 0.44
N ASP A 106 16.26 -0.02 0.00
CA ASP A 106 17.57 -0.59 0.33
C ASP A 106 18.69 0.08 -0.50
N ASP A 107 19.95 -0.27 -0.22
CA ASP A 107 21.12 0.35 -0.89
C ASP A 107 21.17 0.03 -2.39
N PHE A 108 20.67 -1.16 -2.77
CA PHE A 108 20.57 -1.61 -4.15
C PHE A 108 19.59 -0.72 -4.93
N ASP A 109 18.37 -0.57 -4.41
CA ASP A 109 17.32 0.24 -5.02
C ASP A 109 17.75 1.71 -5.14
N ARG A 110 18.43 2.26 -4.12
CA ARG A 110 18.95 3.64 -4.15
C ARG A 110 19.93 3.86 -5.29
N THR A 111 20.85 2.91 -5.48
CA THR A 111 21.86 2.98 -6.52
C THR A 111 21.21 2.95 -7.90
N LEU A 112 20.27 2.02 -8.11
CA LEU A 112 19.51 1.88 -9.34
C LEU A 112 18.69 3.13 -9.67
N VAL A 113 17.90 3.62 -8.71
CA VAL A 113 17.05 4.82 -8.86
C VAL A 113 17.89 6.05 -9.18
N SER A 114 19.04 6.21 -8.51
CA SER A 114 19.98 7.30 -8.78
C SER A 114 20.49 7.25 -10.21
N LYS A 115 20.89 6.06 -10.69
CA LYS A 115 21.41 5.89 -12.06
C LYS A 115 20.35 6.21 -13.12
N ILE A 116 19.12 5.72 -12.95
CA ILE A 116 18.01 6.00 -13.87
C ILE A 116 17.77 7.51 -13.98
N LYS A 117 17.70 8.19 -12.82
CA LYS A 117 17.50 9.64 -12.75
C LYS A 117 18.65 10.40 -13.41
N GLN A 118 19.88 9.92 -13.26
CA GLN A 118 21.06 10.50 -13.89
C GLN A 118 20.99 10.35 -15.43
N CYS A 119 20.69 9.16 -15.95
CA CYS A 119 20.56 8.93 -17.40
C CYS A 119 19.53 9.88 -18.03
N ARG A 120 18.35 10.05 -17.39
CA ARG A 120 17.35 11.00 -17.87
C ARG A 120 17.88 12.43 -17.90
N LYS A 121 18.50 12.87 -16.80
CA LYS A 121 19.00 14.25 -16.67
C LYS A 121 20.12 14.55 -17.66
N ASN A 122 21.02 13.60 -17.90
CA ASN A 122 22.09 13.77 -18.86
C ASN A 122 21.57 13.82 -20.30
N ALA A 123 20.44 13.16 -20.58
CA ALA A 123 19.70 13.31 -21.84
C ALA A 123 18.86 14.61 -21.91
N LEU A 124 18.94 15.48 -20.89
CA LEU A 124 18.20 16.75 -20.78
C LEU A 124 16.67 16.60 -20.84
N LEU A 125 16.13 15.42 -20.49
CA LEU A 125 14.70 15.16 -20.52
C LEU A 125 14.04 15.46 -19.17
N SER A 126 12.85 16.05 -19.19
CA SER A 126 11.94 16.05 -18.05
C SER A 126 11.32 14.67 -17.83
N GLN A 127 10.73 14.44 -16.65
CA GLN A 127 10.02 13.18 -16.37
C GLN A 127 8.84 12.97 -17.34
N LYS A 128 8.19 14.07 -17.78
CA LYS A 128 7.07 14.03 -18.70
C LYS A 128 7.52 13.63 -20.09
N GLU A 129 8.62 14.20 -20.58
CA GLU A 129 9.16 13.88 -21.92
C GLU A 129 9.66 12.44 -21.98
N LEU A 130 10.41 11.99 -20.97
CA LEU A 130 10.83 10.58 -20.89
C LEU A 130 9.62 9.64 -20.89
N ALA A 131 8.58 9.97 -20.11
CA ALA A 131 7.36 9.19 -20.08
C ALA A 131 6.71 9.10 -21.46
N GLN A 132 6.59 10.23 -22.17
CA GLN A 132 6.02 10.27 -23.51
C GLN A 132 6.83 9.41 -24.50
N TRP A 133 8.16 9.52 -24.49
CA TRP A 133 9.02 8.75 -25.38
C TRP A 133 8.96 7.25 -25.10
N MET A 134 8.81 6.89 -23.82
CA MET A 134 8.65 5.49 -23.41
C MET A 134 7.18 5.02 -23.46
N GLY A 135 6.21 5.83 -23.91
CA GLY A 135 4.80 5.43 -23.87
C GLY A 135 4.31 5.04 -22.47
N LEU A 136 4.82 5.70 -21.43
CA LEU A 136 4.51 5.50 -20.02
C LEU A 136 3.82 6.75 -19.45
N SER A 137 3.25 6.63 -18.25
CA SER A 137 2.73 7.80 -17.53
C SER A 137 3.84 8.55 -16.79
N GLN A 138 3.72 9.87 -16.68
CA GLN A 138 4.67 10.67 -15.90
C GLN A 138 4.69 10.23 -14.42
N GLN A 139 3.55 9.79 -13.89
CA GLN A 139 3.45 9.23 -12.54
C GLN A 139 4.26 7.95 -12.38
N TYR A 140 4.33 7.09 -13.41
CA TYR A 140 5.16 5.89 -13.38
C TYR A 140 6.64 6.25 -13.34
N ILE A 141 7.11 7.18 -14.20
CA ILE A 141 8.51 7.67 -14.16
C ILE A 141 8.84 8.30 -12.80
N SER A 142 7.94 9.12 -12.25
CA SER A 142 8.10 9.68 -10.90
C SER A 142 8.16 8.58 -9.83
N GLY A 143 7.34 7.54 -9.97
CA GLY A 143 7.34 6.36 -9.11
C GLY A 143 8.66 5.61 -9.15
N VAL A 144 9.21 5.39 -10.35
CA VAL A 144 10.53 4.79 -10.55
C VAL A 144 11.62 5.63 -9.90
N GLU A 145 11.67 6.94 -10.19
CA GLU A 145 12.70 7.84 -9.64
C GLU A 145 12.61 8.11 -8.14
N THR A 146 11.53 7.67 -7.50
CA THR A 146 11.33 7.74 -6.05
C THR A 146 11.37 6.38 -5.38
N GLY A 147 11.64 5.30 -6.13
CA GLY A 147 11.66 3.94 -5.61
C GLY A 147 10.31 3.36 -5.26
N ARG A 148 9.21 4.01 -5.65
CA ARG A 148 7.84 3.53 -5.42
C ARG A 148 7.44 2.43 -6.41
N GLU A 149 8.03 2.46 -7.61
CA GLU A 149 7.80 1.48 -8.66
C GLU A 149 9.07 0.68 -8.90
N ARG A 150 8.92 -0.64 -9.03
CA ARG A 150 10.02 -1.52 -9.43
C ARG A 150 10.21 -1.42 -10.94
N VAL A 151 11.47 -1.37 -11.35
CA VAL A 151 11.83 -1.36 -12.77
C VAL A 151 12.12 -2.76 -13.25
N THR A 152 11.74 -3.03 -14.50
CA THR A 152 12.10 -4.26 -15.20
C THR A 152 13.39 -4.05 -15.99
N ILE A 153 14.04 -5.15 -16.39
CA ILE A 153 15.18 -5.08 -17.32
C ILE A 153 14.76 -4.46 -18.65
N ASP A 154 13.54 -4.74 -19.13
CA ASP A 154 13.00 -4.14 -20.35
C ASP A 154 12.91 -2.61 -20.23
N PHE A 155 12.47 -2.09 -19.08
CA PHE A 155 12.49 -0.64 -18.83
C PHE A 155 13.90 -0.07 -18.98
N LEU A 156 14.92 -0.72 -18.41
CA LEU A 156 16.31 -0.28 -18.51
C LEU A 156 16.81 -0.32 -19.96
N LYS A 157 16.49 -1.38 -20.71
CA LYS A 157 16.82 -1.50 -22.14
C LYS A 157 16.24 -0.35 -22.95
N ARG A 158 14.96 -0.03 -22.72
CA ARG A 158 14.26 1.06 -23.39
C ARG A 158 14.82 2.42 -22.99
N LEU A 159 15.14 2.62 -21.71
CA LEU A 159 15.77 3.83 -21.20
C LEU A 159 17.13 4.06 -21.88
N ALA A 160 17.98 3.03 -21.97
CA ALA A 160 19.27 3.12 -22.64
C ALA A 160 19.12 3.48 -24.12
N GLY A 161 18.16 2.84 -24.82
CA GLY A 161 17.88 3.12 -26.22
C GLY A 161 17.39 4.55 -26.47
N MET A 162 16.55 5.08 -25.59
CA MET A 162 15.97 6.43 -25.75
C MET A 162 16.92 7.55 -25.32
N THR A 163 17.74 7.31 -24.29
CA THR A 163 18.68 8.32 -23.77
C THR A 163 20.03 8.27 -24.49
N HIS A 164 20.27 7.26 -25.32
CA HIS A 164 21.57 6.97 -25.93
C HIS A 164 22.72 6.94 -24.92
N GLN A 165 22.40 6.56 -23.67
CA GLN A 165 23.37 6.51 -22.58
C GLN A 165 23.59 5.06 -22.13
N PRO A 166 24.85 4.66 -21.90
CA PRO A 166 25.13 3.37 -21.28
C PRO A 166 24.63 3.38 -19.82
N ILE A 167 23.89 2.33 -19.45
CA ILE A 167 23.43 2.11 -18.09
C ILE A 167 24.36 1.12 -17.41
N GLU A 168 25.39 1.65 -16.77
CA GLU A 168 26.29 0.88 -15.90
C GLU A 168 25.87 1.09 -14.44
N ILE A 169 25.63 -0.02 -13.74
CA ILE A 169 25.22 -0.02 -12.34
C ILE A 169 26.19 -0.91 -11.57
N VAL A 170 26.85 -0.33 -10.57
CA VAL A 170 27.80 -1.01 -9.71
C VAL A 170 27.18 -1.11 -8.32
N PHE A 171 27.10 -2.33 -7.79
CA PHE A 171 26.60 -2.59 -6.46
C PHE A 171 27.75 -2.96 -5.54
N GLN A 172 27.84 -2.31 -4.38
CA GLN A 172 28.75 -2.74 -3.33
C GLN A 172 28.01 -3.75 -2.46
N THR A 173 28.46 -5.00 -2.45
CA THR A 173 27.92 -6.01 -1.53
C THR A 173 28.83 -6.07 -0.32
N ASN A 174 28.31 -5.80 0.88
CA ASN A 174 29.00 -6.11 2.12
C ASN A 174 28.85 -7.60 2.49
N TYR A 175 28.91 -8.48 1.49
CA TYR A 175 28.80 -9.91 1.68
C TYR A 175 30.11 -10.43 2.30
N SER A 176 30.14 -10.58 3.62
CA SER A 176 31.18 -11.36 4.29
C SER A 176 30.85 -12.84 4.15
N PRO A 177 31.64 -13.63 3.40
CA PRO A 177 31.42 -15.05 3.28
C PRO A 177 31.91 -15.72 4.57
N GLU A 178 31.16 -15.62 5.66
CA GLU A 178 31.33 -16.56 6.78
C GLU A 178 30.74 -17.89 6.34
N ILE A 179 31.59 -18.64 5.62
CA ILE A 179 31.36 -19.99 5.16
C ILE A 179 30.91 -20.81 6.36
N ARG A 180 29.68 -21.34 6.29
CA ARG A 180 29.16 -22.38 7.19
C ARG A 180 30.07 -23.62 7.13
N ARG A 181 31.20 -23.60 7.84
CA ARG A 181 31.99 -24.78 8.21
C ARG A 181 31.51 -25.30 9.57
N SER A 182 30.29 -25.80 9.65
CA SER A 182 29.84 -26.57 10.82
C SER A 182 28.83 -27.63 10.39
N GLY A 183 29.36 -28.74 9.86
CA GLY A 183 28.54 -29.85 9.39
C GLY A 183 29.31 -31.14 9.19
N ARG A 184 30.32 -31.43 10.01
CA ARG A 184 30.87 -32.80 10.17
C ARG A 184 31.26 -33.06 11.63
N GLY A 185 30.25 -33.13 12.50
CA GLY A 185 30.38 -33.88 13.75
C GLY A 185 30.13 -35.36 13.45
N ARG A 186 31.20 -36.15 13.26
CA ARG A 186 31.11 -37.61 13.41
C ARG A 186 31.05 -37.91 14.92
N PRO A 187 30.01 -38.56 15.45
CA PRO A 187 30.07 -39.07 16.82
C PRO A 187 30.96 -40.32 16.81
N GLY A 188 32.09 -40.24 17.52
CA GLY A 188 32.90 -41.40 17.84
C GLY A 188 32.20 -42.26 18.88
N SER A 189 31.68 -43.41 18.46
CA SER A 189 31.21 -44.46 19.36
C SER A 189 32.43 -45.19 19.95
N ARG A 190 32.76 -44.88 21.20
CA ARG A 190 33.56 -45.75 22.09
C ARG A 190 32.85 -45.86 23.43
N GLY A 191 31.91 -46.79 23.52
CA GLY A 191 31.45 -47.32 24.81
C GLY A 191 32.39 -48.43 25.24
N ARG A 192 33.34 -48.11 26.13
CA ARG A 192 33.95 -49.10 27.03
C ARG A 192 33.17 -49.04 28.34
N GLY A 193 32.39 -50.07 28.63
CA GLY A 193 31.85 -50.33 29.96
C GLY A 193 32.41 -51.67 30.44
N ARG A 194 33.31 -51.62 31.43
CA ARG A 194 33.72 -52.74 32.28
C ARG A 194 33.35 -52.34 33.71
N GLY A 195 32.77 -53.26 34.46
CA GLY A 195 32.81 -53.28 35.92
C GLY A 195 31.43 -53.36 36.58
N GLY A 196 31.16 -54.51 37.22
CA GLY A 196 29.99 -54.77 38.04
C GLY A 196 29.56 -56.22 37.92
#